data_AF-Q6E8N3-F1
#
_entry.id   AF-Q6E8N3-F1
#
_cell.length_a   1.000
_cell.length_b   1.000
_cell.length_c   1.000
_cell.angle_alpha   90.00
_cell.angle_beta   90.00
_cell.angle_gamma   90.00
#
_symmetry.space_group_name_H-M   'P 1'
#
loop_
_entity.id
_entity.type
_entity.pdbx_description
1 polymer ?
#
loop_
_entity_poly.entity_id
_entity_poly.type
_entity_poly.pdbx_seq_one_letter_code
_entity_poly.pdbx_strand_id
1 'polypeptide(L)'
;MAQQPQQSGGSGDNSMAPVWIMVLVFIIGFIIWKTSHQYIVAFVFYLNVLEAKLVTLFVNNPQLESNVYVMQTIDPASVEWDQLVDLTRGVGDYIRYPVVAILVFLAMFLYKSDITLKFRKAHNMKTLRAQEQHNWLAIMPIVKEDLVNTDINKGPWAMALTPMEFARKYHLLKKEDALLDNPVP
;
A
#
# COMPACT_ATOMS: atom_id res chain seq x y z
N MET A 1 -32.74 -63.27 15.34
CA MET A 1 -33.11 -61.99 14.69
C MET A 1 -32.05 -60.99 15.12
N ALA A 2 -31.19 -60.42 14.30
CA ALA A 2 -31.13 -60.28 12.86
C ALA A 2 -29.66 -60.35 12.39
N GLN A 3 -29.47 -60.86 11.17
CA GLN A 3 -28.25 -60.69 10.38
C GLN A 3 -28.15 -59.23 9.93
N GLN A 4 -26.93 -58.70 9.83
CA GLN A 4 -26.47 -57.83 8.74
C GLN A 4 -24.92 -57.73 8.78
N PRO A 5 -24.26 -57.46 7.65
CA PRO A 5 -23.32 -58.43 7.08
C PRO A 5 -21.89 -57.89 6.92
N GLN A 6 -20.95 -58.83 6.97
CA GLN A 6 -19.87 -59.01 6.01
C GLN A 6 -19.29 -57.77 5.30
N GLN A 7 -18.06 -57.43 5.68
CA GLN A 7 -17.08 -56.93 4.70
C GLN A 7 -15.72 -57.60 4.96
N SER A 8 -15.65 -58.87 4.60
CA SER A 8 -14.42 -59.55 4.20
C SER A 8 -14.17 -59.22 2.72
N GLY A 9 -13.11 -58.49 2.40
CA GLY A 9 -12.71 -58.30 1.00
C GLY A 9 -11.64 -57.25 0.79
N GLY A 10 -10.37 -57.66 0.83
CA GLY A 10 -9.27 -56.94 0.16
C GLY A 10 -8.37 -56.12 1.07
N SER A 11 -7.55 -56.78 1.88
CA SER A 11 -6.27 -56.22 2.35
C SER A 11 -5.32 -56.08 1.15
N GLY A 12 -5.58 -55.10 0.28
CA GLY A 12 -4.65 -54.67 -0.75
C GLY A 12 -3.62 -53.74 -0.09
N ASP A 13 -2.34 -54.01 -0.35
CA ASP A 13 -1.19 -53.19 0.07
C ASP A 13 -1.34 -51.72 -0.39
N ASN A 14 -2.06 -50.91 0.40
CA ASN A 14 -2.28 -49.48 0.12
C ASN A 14 -1.07 -48.61 0.50
N SER A 15 0.02 -49.20 1.02
CA SER A 15 1.28 -48.50 1.28
C SER A 15 1.93 -47.98 -0.02
N MET A 16 1.69 -48.67 -1.15
CA MET A 16 2.19 -48.26 -2.47
C MET A 16 1.25 -47.31 -3.22
N ALA A 17 0.02 -47.08 -2.75
CA ALA A 17 -0.94 -46.20 -3.41
C ALA A 17 -0.42 -44.76 -3.62
N PRO A 18 0.24 -44.11 -2.64
CA PRO A 18 0.84 -42.78 -2.84
C PRO A 18 1.96 -42.79 -3.91
N VAL A 19 2.72 -43.88 -4.01
CA VAL A 19 3.80 -44.04 -4.99
C VAL A 19 3.22 -44.17 -6.40
N TRP A 20 2.19 -44.99 -6.58
CA TRP A 20 1.49 -45.11 -7.86
C TRP A 20 0.81 -43.81 -8.30
N ILE A 21 0.23 -43.06 -7.36
CA ILE A 21 -0.33 -41.72 -7.65
C ILE A 21 0.79 -40.76 -8.09
N MET A 22 1.93 -40.75 -7.41
CA MET A 22 3.07 -39.90 -7.79
C MET A 22 3.61 -40.26 -9.17
N VAL A 23 3.80 -41.55 -9.47
CA VAL A 23 4.23 -42.03 -10.79
C VAL A 23 3.22 -41.63 -11.88
N LEU A 24 1.93 -41.77 -11.61
CA LEU A 24 0.87 -41.38 -12.54
C LEU A 24 0.89 -39.87 -12.81
N VAL A 25 1.13 -39.03 -11.79
CA VAL A 25 1.30 -37.58 -11.95
C VAL A 25 2.51 -37.26 -12.82
N PHE A 26 3.65 -37.94 -12.64
CA PHE A 26 4.82 -37.74 -13.50
C PHE A 26 4.58 -38.17 -14.95
N ILE A 27 3.89 -39.29 -15.16
CA ILE A 27 3.54 -39.77 -16.51
C ILE A 27 2.55 -38.81 -17.19
N ILE A 28 1.52 -38.36 -16.47
CA ILE A 28 0.58 -37.35 -16.99
C ILE A 28 1.32 -36.05 -17.31
N GLY A 29 2.18 -35.57 -16.41
CA GLY A 29 3.01 -34.39 -16.64
C GLY A 29 3.90 -34.53 -17.88
N PHE A 30 4.49 -35.70 -18.10
CA PHE A 30 5.30 -35.99 -19.28
C PHE A 30 4.46 -36.07 -20.57
N ILE A 31 3.27 -36.66 -20.53
CA ILE A 31 2.36 -36.72 -21.69
C ILE A 31 1.84 -35.33 -22.04
N ILE A 32 1.48 -34.53 -21.05
CA ILE A 32 1.10 -33.12 -21.22
C ILE A 32 2.28 -32.36 -21.82
N TRP A 33 3.49 -32.53 -21.31
CA TRP A 33 4.68 -31.91 -21.89
C TRP A 33 4.85 -32.30 -23.36
N LYS A 34 4.83 -33.60 -23.69
CA LYS A 34 5.03 -34.10 -25.05
C LYS A 34 3.93 -33.64 -26.03
N THR A 35 2.69 -33.49 -25.56
CA THR A 35 1.53 -33.11 -26.40
C THR A 35 1.36 -31.59 -26.49
N SER A 36 1.68 -30.88 -25.41
CA SER A 36 1.45 -29.45 -25.24
C SER A 36 2.72 -28.60 -25.34
N HIS A 37 3.90 -29.19 -25.57
CA HIS A 37 5.17 -28.48 -25.83
C HIS A 37 4.97 -27.34 -26.84
N GLN A 38 4.34 -27.64 -27.97
CA GLN A 38 4.05 -26.66 -29.02
C GLN A 38 3.27 -25.42 -28.52
N TYR A 39 2.28 -25.60 -27.66
CA TYR A 39 1.45 -24.51 -27.15
C TYR A 39 2.19 -23.69 -26.10
N ILE A 40 2.97 -24.35 -25.25
CA ILE A 40 3.80 -23.69 -24.22
C ILE A 40 4.87 -22.84 -24.90
N VAL A 41 5.58 -23.39 -25.89
CA VAL A 41 6.62 -22.69 -26.65
C VAL A 41 6.02 -21.51 -27.41
N ALA A 42 4.90 -21.69 -28.10
CA ALA A 42 4.23 -20.62 -28.83
C ALA A 42 3.78 -19.47 -27.90
N PHE A 43 3.25 -19.81 -26.73
CA PHE A 43 2.85 -18.81 -25.73
C PHE A 43 4.05 -18.04 -25.16
N VAL A 44 5.14 -18.74 -24.83
CA VAL A 44 6.38 -18.12 -24.35
C VAL A 44 6.99 -17.21 -25.42
N PHE A 45 7.00 -17.65 -26.68
CA PHE A 45 7.47 -16.82 -27.80
C PHE A 45 6.57 -15.61 -28.03
N TYR A 46 5.25 -15.75 -27.90
CA TYR A 46 4.34 -14.61 -27.98
C TYR A 46 4.64 -13.56 -26.90
N LEU A 47 4.83 -13.99 -25.65
CA LEU A 47 5.20 -13.09 -24.55
C LEU A 47 6.57 -12.43 -24.80
N ASN A 48 7.60 -13.21 -25.14
CA ASN A 48 8.93 -12.68 -25.43
C ASN A 48 8.92 -11.69 -26.59
N VAL A 49 8.17 -11.95 -27.66
CA VAL A 49 8.05 -11.03 -28.81
C VAL A 49 7.33 -9.74 -28.40
N LEU A 50 6.30 -9.83 -27.56
CA LEU A 50 5.61 -8.64 -27.04
C LEU A 50 6.56 -7.79 -26.20
N GLU A 51 7.28 -8.42 -25.26
CA GLU A 51 8.25 -7.74 -24.42
C GLU A 51 9.39 -7.14 -25.24
N ALA A 52 9.94 -7.88 -26.20
CA ALA A 52 10.99 -7.39 -27.08
C ALA A 52 10.52 -6.20 -27.94
N LYS A 53 9.28 -6.21 -28.45
CA LYS A 53 8.70 -5.06 -29.18
C LYS A 53 8.60 -3.82 -28.30
N LEU A 54 8.21 -3.98 -27.03
CA LEU A 54 8.19 -2.88 -26.07
C LEU A 54 9.60 -2.33 -25.84
N VAL A 55 10.61 -3.21 -25.72
CA VAL A 55 12.00 -2.79 -25.53
C VAL A 55 12.58 -2.12 -26.78
N THR A 56 12.27 -2.60 -27.99
CA THR A 56 12.73 -1.98 -29.24
C THR A 56 12.23 -0.55 -29.42
N LEU A 57 11.12 -0.15 -28.79
CA LEU A 57 10.67 1.24 -28.82
C LEU A 57 11.67 2.19 -28.15
N PHE A 58 12.42 1.69 -27.17
CA PHE A 58 13.38 2.47 -26.38
C PHE A 58 14.84 2.19 -26.77
N VAL A 59 15.15 0.99 -27.24
CA VAL A 59 16.52 0.55 -27.56
C VAL A 59 16.54 -0.22 -28.88
N ASN A 60 17.06 0.41 -29.93
CA ASN A 60 17.24 -0.25 -31.24
C ASN A 60 18.56 -1.04 -31.22
N ASN A 61 18.47 -2.37 -31.17
CA ASN A 61 19.63 -3.24 -31.27
C ASN A 61 19.41 -4.33 -32.33
N PRO A 62 20.32 -4.48 -33.32
CA PRO A 62 20.17 -5.47 -34.39
C PRO A 62 20.13 -6.92 -33.89
N GLN A 63 20.74 -7.24 -32.74
CA GLN A 63 20.68 -8.59 -32.15
C GLN A 63 19.31 -8.90 -31.53
N LEU A 64 18.63 -7.91 -30.98
CA LEU A 64 17.27 -8.08 -30.46
C LEU A 64 16.30 -8.30 -31.62
N GLU A 65 16.45 -7.53 -32.70
CA GLU A 65 15.63 -7.68 -33.91
C GLU A 65 15.83 -9.04 -34.58
N SER A 66 17.07 -9.55 -34.66
CA SER A 66 17.32 -10.90 -35.19
C SER A 66 16.66 -11.98 -34.32
N ASN A 67 16.73 -11.86 -32.99
CA ASN A 67 16.12 -12.82 -32.08
C ASN A 67 14.59 -12.78 -32.16
N VAL A 68 13.99 -11.59 -32.29
CA VAL A 68 12.55 -11.42 -32.49
C VAL A 68 12.10 -11.99 -33.84
N TYR A 69 12.88 -11.79 -34.89
CA TYR A 69 12.59 -12.36 -36.21
C TYR A 69 12.60 -13.90 -36.15
N VAL A 70 13.64 -14.48 -35.55
CA VAL A 70 13.78 -15.93 -35.36
C VAL A 70 12.59 -16.50 -34.56
N MET A 71 12.17 -15.84 -33.48
CA MET A 71 11.00 -16.25 -32.70
C MET A 71 9.66 -16.13 -33.45
N GLN A 72 9.55 -15.23 -34.44
CA GLN A 72 8.35 -15.06 -35.25
C GLN A 72 8.27 -16.05 -36.42
N THR A 73 9.42 -16.50 -36.94
CA THR A 73 9.48 -17.33 -38.15
C THR A 73 9.68 -18.82 -37.89
N ILE A 74 10.17 -19.21 -36.71
CA ILE A 74 10.40 -20.62 -36.38
C ILE A 74 9.08 -21.32 -36.00
N ASP A 75 8.92 -22.55 -36.48
CA ASP A 75 7.84 -23.45 -36.07
C ASP A 75 8.03 -23.86 -34.60
N PRO A 76 7.10 -23.51 -33.68
CA PRO A 76 7.17 -23.85 -32.26
C PRO A 76 7.33 -25.35 -31.97
N ALA A 77 6.91 -26.22 -32.89
CA ALA A 77 7.05 -27.67 -32.74
C ALA A 77 8.49 -28.19 -32.91
N SER A 78 9.35 -27.41 -33.58
CA SER A 78 10.74 -27.77 -33.90
C SER A 78 11.78 -27.22 -32.92
N VAL A 79 11.35 -26.40 -31.96
CA VAL A 79 12.24 -25.71 -31.03
C VAL A 79 12.72 -26.66 -29.93
N GLU A 80 14.04 -26.86 -29.88
CA GLU A 80 14.70 -27.55 -28.78
C GLU A 80 14.75 -26.66 -27.52
N TRP A 81 14.75 -27.31 -26.35
CA TRP A 81 14.73 -26.62 -25.07
C TRP A 81 15.89 -25.63 -24.89
N ASP A 82 17.11 -26.01 -25.28
CA ASP A 82 18.29 -25.15 -25.16
C ASP A 82 18.16 -23.89 -26.03
N GLN A 83 17.66 -24.05 -27.26
CA GLN A 83 17.41 -22.94 -28.17
C GLN A 83 16.32 -21.98 -27.63
N LEU A 84 15.27 -22.52 -27.00
CA LEU A 84 14.24 -21.71 -26.34
C LEU A 84 14.83 -20.87 -25.20
N VAL A 85 15.65 -21.50 -24.36
CA VAL A 85 16.26 -20.84 -23.20
C VAL A 85 17.22 -19.75 -23.64
N ASP A 86 18.05 -20.00 -24.65
CA ASP A 86 19.02 -19.03 -25.14
C ASP A 86 18.34 -17.81 -25.80
N LEU A 87 17.31 -18.05 -26.61
CA LEU A 87 16.49 -17.01 -27.22
C LEU A 87 15.80 -16.15 -26.14
N THR A 88 15.23 -16.80 -25.13
CA THR A 88 14.55 -16.12 -24.01
C THR A 88 15.53 -15.34 -23.13
N ARG A 89 16.71 -15.89 -22.85
CA ARG A 89 17.79 -15.18 -22.13
C ARG A 89 18.24 -13.93 -22.88
N GLY A 90 18.39 -14.04 -24.20
CA GLY A 90 18.73 -12.90 -25.06
C GLY A 90 17.75 -11.75 -24.91
N VAL A 91 16.44 -12.01 -24.99
CA VAL A 91 15.41 -10.97 -24.77
C VAL A 91 15.40 -10.47 -23.32
N GLY A 92 15.53 -11.38 -22.36
CA GLY A 92 15.54 -11.07 -20.94
C GLY A 92 16.66 -10.12 -20.51
N ASP A 93 17.85 -10.23 -21.11
CA ASP A 93 18.96 -9.31 -20.85
C ASP A 93 18.61 -7.86 -21.23
N TYR A 94 17.83 -7.65 -22.29
CA TYR A 94 17.38 -6.33 -22.71
C TYR A 94 16.20 -5.79 -21.88
N ILE A 95 15.32 -6.66 -21.37
CA ILE A 95 14.21 -6.27 -20.47
C ILE A 95 14.73 -5.74 -19.12
N ARG A 96 15.94 -6.12 -18.69
CA ARG A 96 16.50 -5.64 -17.42
C ARG A 96 16.60 -4.12 -17.37
N TYR A 97 16.90 -3.45 -18.49
CA TYR A 97 17.06 -1.99 -18.52
C TYR A 97 15.78 -1.22 -18.16
N PRO A 98 14.61 -1.44 -18.80
CA PRO A 98 13.38 -0.77 -18.40
C PRO A 98 12.94 -1.14 -16.98
N VAL A 99 13.14 -2.39 -16.54
CA VAL A 99 12.82 -2.80 -15.16
C VAL A 99 13.68 -2.04 -14.15
N VAL A 100 14.99 -1.90 -14.39
CA VAL A 100 15.88 -1.10 -13.54
C VAL A 100 15.43 0.36 -13.52
N ALA A 101 15.04 0.94 -14.66
CA ALA A 101 14.53 2.31 -14.70
C ALA A 101 13.26 2.49 -13.85
N ILE A 102 12.31 1.56 -13.92
CA ILE A 102 11.09 1.56 -13.09
C ILE A 102 11.45 1.42 -11.61
N LEU A 103 12.38 0.53 -11.25
CA LEU A 103 12.81 0.34 -9.87
C LEU A 103 13.50 1.60 -9.30
N VAL A 104 14.34 2.27 -10.09
CA VAL A 104 14.98 3.54 -9.70
C VAL A 104 13.93 4.63 -9.50
N PHE A 105 12.93 4.71 -10.40
CA PHE A 105 11.83 5.65 -10.25
C PHE A 105 11.02 5.38 -8.97
N LEU A 106 10.69 4.12 -8.70
CA LEU A 106 10.00 3.71 -7.46
C LEU A 106 10.84 3.99 -6.22
N ALA A 107 12.15 3.77 -6.27
CA ALA A 107 13.06 4.11 -5.17
C ALA A 107 13.09 5.62 -4.89
N MET A 108 13.14 6.46 -5.93
CA MET A 108 13.03 7.92 -5.78
C MET A 108 11.67 8.33 -5.20
N PHE A 109 10.58 7.74 -5.69
CA PHE A 109 9.23 8.00 -5.20
C PHE A 109 9.09 7.61 -3.73
N LEU A 110 9.60 6.45 -3.34
CA LEU A 110 9.61 5.97 -1.95
C LEU A 110 10.42 6.91 -1.05
N TYR A 111 11.62 7.31 -1.48
CA TYR A 111 12.45 8.25 -0.73
C TYR A 111 11.78 9.61 -0.51
N LYS A 112 11.00 10.09 -1.48
CA LYS A 112 10.23 11.33 -1.34
C LYS A 112 8.95 11.16 -0.53
N SER A 113 8.37 9.96 -0.52
CA SER A 113 7.13 9.65 0.17
C SER A 113 7.32 9.25 1.64
N ASP A 114 8.54 9.40 2.18
CA ASP A 114 8.87 8.96 3.53
C ASP A 114 8.00 9.67 4.59
N ILE A 115 7.01 8.93 5.10
CA ILE A 115 6.08 9.34 6.16
C ILE A 115 6.83 9.65 7.46
N THR A 116 8.04 9.11 7.65
CA THR A 116 8.83 9.37 8.86
C THR A 116 9.39 10.79 8.91
N LEU A 117 9.46 11.52 7.79
CA LEU A 117 9.79 12.95 7.79
C LEU A 117 8.65 13.81 8.34
N LYS A 118 7.40 13.35 8.27
CA LYS A 118 6.22 14.09 8.75
C LYS A 118 6.26 14.38 10.25
N PHE A 119 6.88 13.50 11.04
CA PHE A 119 6.95 13.60 12.51
C PHE A 119 8.30 14.08 13.05
N ARG A 120 9.26 14.42 12.18
CA ARG A 120 10.61 14.85 12.60
C ARG A 120 10.76 16.35 12.82
N LYS A 121 9.74 17.16 12.51
CA LYS A 121 9.82 18.61 12.70
C LYS A 121 9.53 18.97 14.15
N ALA A 122 10.46 19.67 14.80
CA ALA A 122 10.20 20.27 16.10
C ALA A 122 9.17 21.40 15.94
N HIS A 123 8.02 21.26 16.61
CA HIS A 123 6.96 22.27 16.59
C HIS A 123 7.04 23.17 17.82
N ASN A 124 6.81 24.47 17.61
CA ASN A 124 6.45 25.40 18.68
C ASN A 124 4.93 25.41 18.89
N MET A 125 4.45 25.99 20.01
CA MET A 125 3.02 25.99 20.36
C MET A 125 2.12 26.54 19.25
N LYS A 126 2.58 27.56 18.51
CA LYS A 126 1.84 28.15 17.38
C LYS A 126 1.73 27.21 16.19
N THR A 127 2.84 26.58 15.79
CA THR A 127 2.90 25.65 14.65
C THR A 127 2.20 24.33 14.93
N LEU A 128 2.26 23.83 16.16
CA LEU A 128 1.54 22.62 16.57
C LEU A 128 0.02 22.86 16.53
N ARG A 129 -0.44 23.96 17.13
CA ARG A 129 -1.85 24.36 17.12
C ARG A 129 -2.38 24.53 15.69
N ALA A 130 -1.60 25.12 14.80
CA ALA A 130 -1.98 25.30 13.39
C ALA A 130 -2.05 23.98 12.61
N GLN A 131 -1.21 22.99 12.94
CA GLN A 131 -1.28 21.67 12.32
C GLN A 131 -2.52 20.90 12.82
N GLU A 132 -2.72 20.88 14.13
CA GLU A 132 -3.74 20.06 14.80
C GLU A 132 -5.16 20.61 14.69
N GLN A 133 -5.35 21.86 14.22
CA GLN A 133 -6.70 22.44 14.04
C GLN A 133 -7.63 21.62 13.13
N HIS A 134 -7.07 20.82 12.22
CA HIS A 134 -7.83 19.96 11.32
C HIS A 134 -8.33 18.69 12.04
N ASN A 135 -7.55 18.20 13.02
CA ASN A 135 -7.91 17.06 13.84
C ASN A 135 -8.89 17.47 14.96
N TRP A 136 -8.68 18.68 15.52
CA TRP A 136 -9.44 19.20 16.66
C TRP A 136 -10.17 20.49 16.27
N LEU A 137 -11.38 20.35 15.73
CA LEU A 137 -12.18 21.50 15.26
C LEU A 137 -12.48 22.53 16.37
N ALA A 138 -12.46 22.12 17.65
CA ALA A 138 -12.73 23.00 18.79
C ALA A 138 -11.70 24.14 18.95
N ILE A 139 -10.44 23.94 18.55
CA ILE A 139 -9.41 24.99 18.65
C ILE A 139 -9.41 25.93 17.43
N MET A 140 -10.07 25.55 16.34
CA MET A 140 -10.10 26.29 15.07
C MET A 140 -10.41 27.80 15.20
N PRO A 141 -11.42 28.24 15.99
CA PRO A 141 -11.74 29.68 16.08
C PRO A 141 -10.65 30.48 16.81
N ILE A 142 -9.85 29.86 17.69
CA ILE A 142 -8.83 30.56 18.49
C ILE A 142 -7.43 30.45 17.86
N VAL A 143 -7.22 29.53 16.91
CA VAL A 143 -5.89 29.23 16.34
C VAL A 143 -5.25 30.44 15.65
N LYS A 144 -6.07 31.37 15.13
CA LYS A 144 -5.61 32.58 14.44
C LYS A 144 -5.44 33.78 15.37
N GLU A 145 -6.07 33.75 16.54
CA GLU A 145 -6.06 34.86 17.50
C GLU A 145 -4.85 34.78 18.43
N ASP A 146 -4.38 35.96 18.85
CA ASP A 146 -3.34 36.13 19.85
C ASP A 146 -3.91 36.71 21.15
N LEU A 147 -4.56 35.83 21.92
CA LEU A 147 -5.21 36.18 23.17
C LEU A 147 -4.21 36.52 24.29
N VAL A 148 -2.93 36.23 24.13
CA VAL A 148 -1.90 36.49 25.16
C VAL A 148 -1.58 37.99 25.23
N ASN A 149 -1.61 38.66 24.09
CA ASN A 149 -1.29 40.09 23.99
C ASN A 149 -2.52 41.00 24.09
N THR A 150 -3.71 40.43 24.34
CA THR A 150 -4.98 41.18 24.41
C THR A 150 -5.39 41.44 25.87
N ASP A 151 -6.04 42.57 26.13
CA ASP A 151 -6.60 42.92 27.46
C ASP A 151 -7.71 41.92 27.86
N ILE A 152 -7.58 41.33 29.06
CA ILE A 152 -8.44 40.24 29.57
C ILE A 152 -9.91 40.66 29.68
N ASN A 153 -10.17 41.95 29.93
CA ASN A 153 -11.51 42.46 30.21
C ASN A 153 -12.21 43.05 28.98
N LYS A 154 -11.58 42.97 27.80
CA LYS A 154 -12.08 43.61 26.57
C LYS A 154 -12.07 42.64 25.39
N GLY A 155 -12.98 42.90 24.44
CA GLY A 155 -13.08 42.14 23.20
C GLY A 155 -14.02 40.93 23.28
N PRO A 156 -14.12 40.16 22.19
CA PRO A 156 -15.08 39.04 22.07
C PRO A 156 -14.72 37.83 22.94
N TRP A 157 -13.45 37.71 23.34
CA TRP A 157 -12.93 36.62 24.19
C TRP A 157 -12.63 37.10 25.62
N ALA A 158 -13.34 38.13 26.09
CA ALA A 158 -13.16 38.66 27.44
C ALA A 158 -13.56 37.65 28.53
N MET A 159 -12.88 37.72 29.66
CA MET A 159 -13.19 36.89 30.82
C MET A 159 -14.54 37.29 31.44
N ALA A 160 -15.20 36.34 32.11
CA ALA A 160 -16.40 36.61 32.88
C ALA A 160 -16.09 37.58 34.03
N LEU A 161 -17.01 38.52 34.27
CA LEU A 161 -16.89 39.50 35.35
C LEU A 161 -16.98 38.83 36.71
N THR A 162 -16.18 39.29 37.66
CA THR A 162 -16.35 38.90 39.07
C THR A 162 -17.65 39.48 39.63
N PRO A 163 -18.23 38.92 40.71
CA PRO A 163 -19.47 39.45 41.31
C PRO A 163 -19.39 40.93 41.66
N MET A 164 -18.23 41.41 42.13
CA MET A 164 -18.04 42.82 42.48
C MET A 164 -17.95 43.73 41.24
N GLU A 165 -17.26 43.29 40.18
CA GLU A 165 -17.20 44.02 38.91
C GLU A 165 -18.55 44.04 38.21
N PHE A 166 -19.29 42.94 38.26
CA PHE A 166 -20.67 42.85 37.79
C PHE A 166 -21.56 43.83 38.55
N ALA A 167 -21.54 43.80 39.88
CA ALA A 167 -22.33 44.70 40.71
C ALA A 167 -21.98 46.18 40.45
N ARG A 168 -20.71 46.49 40.22
CA ARG A 168 -20.25 47.83 39.84
C ARG A 168 -20.75 48.22 38.44
N LYS A 169 -20.63 47.32 37.45
CA LYS A 169 -21.04 47.56 36.05
C LYS A 169 -22.54 47.78 35.91
N TYR A 170 -23.35 47.09 36.70
CA TYR A 170 -24.81 47.17 36.68
C TYR A 170 -25.40 48.06 37.80
N HIS A 171 -24.57 48.82 38.51
CA HIS A 171 -24.99 49.74 39.58
C HIS A 171 -25.84 49.09 40.69
N LEU A 172 -25.49 47.85 41.06
CA LEU A 172 -26.18 47.08 42.09
C LEU A 172 -25.65 47.36 43.51
N LEU A 173 -24.51 48.06 43.60
CA LEU A 173 -23.90 48.43 44.88
C LEU A 173 -24.69 49.57 45.50
N LYS A 174 -25.37 49.27 46.61
CA LYS A 174 -25.97 50.27 47.50
C LYS A 174 -25.21 50.26 48.82
N LYS A 175 -25.17 51.41 49.49
CA LYS A 175 -24.73 51.44 50.89
C LYS A 175 -25.74 50.60 51.69
N GLU A 176 -25.26 49.64 52.47
CA GLU A 176 -26.15 48.85 53.32
C GLU A 176 -26.68 49.75 54.45
N ASP A 177 -27.98 50.03 54.42
CA ASP A 177 -28.66 50.76 55.50
C ASP A 177 -28.87 49.86 56.74
N ALA A 178 -28.78 48.52 56.60
CA ALA A 178 -28.90 47.59 57.71
C ALA A 178 -27.79 47.73 58.78
N LEU A 179 -26.58 48.16 58.39
CA LEU A 179 -25.48 48.45 59.31
C LEU A 179 -25.58 49.86 59.93
N LEU A 180 -26.41 50.75 59.37
CA LEU A 180 -26.71 52.08 59.91
C LEU A 180 -27.94 52.05 60.84
N ASP A 181 -28.91 51.19 60.57
CA ASP A 181 -30.17 51.07 61.33
C ASP A 181 -30.10 50.04 62.48
N ASN A 182 -29.16 49.10 62.45
CA ASN A 182 -28.91 48.21 63.59
C ASN A 182 -27.41 47.91 63.72
N PRO A 183 -26.63 48.81 64.35
CA PRO A 183 -25.27 48.47 64.73
C PRO A 183 -25.34 47.31 65.73
N VAL A 184 -24.88 46.13 65.32
CA VAL A 184 -24.65 45.01 66.23
C VAL A 184 -23.72 45.52 67.36
N PRO A 185 -23.99 45.23 68.64
CA PRO A 185 -23.21 45.75 69.77
C PRO A 185 -21.73 45.39 69.71
#